data_AF-A0A7Y8M5L7-F1
#
_entry.id   AF-A0A7Y8M5L7-F1
#
_cell.length_a   1.000
_cell.length_b   1.000
_cell.length_c   1.000
_cell.angle_alpha   90.00
_cell.angle_beta   90.00
_cell.angle_gamma   90.00
#
_symmetry.space_group_name_H-M   'P 1'
#
loop_
_entity.id
_entity.type
_entity.pdbx_description
1 polymer ?
#
loop_
_entity_poly.entity_id
_entity_poly.type
_entity_poly.pdbx_seq_one_letter_code
_entity_poly.pdbx_strand_id
1 'polypeptide(L)'
;MTRWRSVVPGVVLGTFSLLVTAQGVSDTVGIGETSGRLGEKADLSNAPRVTIDRPKPTFPLYERNKRMHGYPPFQALVDAAPPGSVLKVPPGNYAGPVVVKKPLTIEGDGKVTIDAGDRGTVFSLETDGAVLRGIHLTGSGDNHDTDDSCLDVRGHNNVIENLVIDNCLFGIDLKQSSNNIVRGNKISSKPFDLGIRGDGIRLWYSNNNLIENNLVTDSRDNVAWYSHRNIYRGNEGRRSRYSIHFMFANNNIVENNRFYDNAVGIYFMYMEGGGARNNIISHATGATGMALGFKEASDIFIENNEIIYSAVGVGSDLSPFQPNTTIRFKGNRFAYNGIAVQLTSELGGNYLDDNIFEGNLTDVYQAGRGQGDKNKWNGNYFDTYQGFDRNGDGFGDTPHEEYAYADMIWMETPPARFFKTSPVLELLDFLERLAPITSPELQARDPKPRMHPPTRKAG
;
A
#
# COMPACT_ATOMS: atom_id res chain seq x y z
N MET A 1 69.88 -22.68 -28.97
CA MET A 1 69.01 -23.82 -29.32
C MET A 1 68.09 -24.12 -28.14
N THR A 2 66.86 -23.60 -28.15
CA THR A 2 65.74 -24.19 -27.39
C THR A 2 64.41 -23.57 -27.83
N ARG A 3 63.39 -24.42 -27.84
CA ARG A 3 62.11 -24.34 -28.57
C ARG A 3 61.17 -23.26 -28.05
N TRP A 4 60.47 -22.59 -28.97
CA TRP A 4 59.16 -22.00 -28.70
C TRP A 4 58.08 -23.08 -28.88
N ARG A 5 57.31 -23.34 -27.82
CA ARG A 5 56.03 -24.07 -27.88
C ARG A 5 54.93 -23.14 -27.37
N SER A 6 53.88 -23.09 -28.17
CA SER A 6 52.56 -22.52 -27.96
C SER A 6 51.99 -22.74 -26.55
N VAL A 7 51.48 -21.66 -25.95
CA VAL A 7 50.59 -21.70 -24.78
C VAL A 7 49.22 -21.20 -25.22
N VAL A 8 48.24 -22.10 -25.14
CA VAL A 8 46.80 -21.83 -25.18
C VAL A 8 46.40 -21.36 -23.78
N PRO A 9 45.64 -20.26 -23.60
CA PRO A 9 44.95 -20.02 -22.34
C PRO A 9 43.62 -20.78 -22.35
N GLY A 10 43.51 -21.78 -21.48
CA GLY A 10 42.26 -22.47 -21.20
C GLY A 10 41.26 -21.53 -20.53
N VAL A 11 40.03 -21.52 -21.06
CA VAL A 11 38.87 -20.91 -20.43
C VAL A 11 38.45 -21.80 -19.26
N VAL A 12 38.67 -21.33 -18.03
CA VAL A 12 38.12 -21.94 -16.83
C VAL A 12 36.67 -21.49 -16.70
N LEU A 13 35.73 -22.38 -17.04
CA LEU A 13 34.31 -22.26 -16.72
C LEU A 13 34.15 -22.47 -15.20
N GLY A 14 34.12 -21.38 -14.45
CA GLY A 14 33.67 -21.38 -13.06
C GLY A 14 32.15 -21.43 -13.02
N THR A 15 31.62 -22.59 -12.65
CA THR A 15 30.22 -22.78 -12.26
C THR A 15 29.92 -21.94 -11.01
N PHE A 16 29.24 -20.81 -11.20
CA PHE A 16 28.57 -20.10 -10.11
C PHE A 16 27.16 -20.64 -9.97
N SER A 17 26.98 -21.60 -9.07
CA SER A 17 25.66 -21.98 -8.56
C SER A 17 25.18 -20.88 -7.61
N LEU A 18 24.37 -19.95 -8.12
CA LEU A 18 23.63 -19.01 -7.29
C LEU A 18 22.36 -19.71 -6.79
N LEU A 19 22.46 -20.35 -5.62
CA LEU A 19 21.29 -20.65 -4.80
C LEU A 19 20.73 -19.32 -4.31
N VAL A 20 19.62 -18.87 -4.92
CA VAL A 20 18.79 -17.81 -4.34
C VAL A 20 17.93 -18.45 -3.27
N THR A 21 18.46 -18.54 -2.06
CA THR A 21 17.64 -18.73 -0.87
C THR A 21 16.82 -17.47 -0.68
N ALA A 22 15.50 -17.57 -0.85
CA ALA A 22 14.54 -16.60 -0.37
C ALA A 22 14.60 -16.56 1.17
N GLN A 23 15.59 -15.83 1.70
CA GLN A 23 15.62 -15.47 3.11
C GLN A 23 14.86 -14.16 3.25
N GLY A 24 13.72 -14.28 3.92
CA GLY A 24 12.83 -13.18 4.24
C GLY A 24 13.56 -12.06 4.97
N VAL A 25 13.27 -10.84 4.54
CA VAL A 25 13.43 -9.64 5.36
C VAL A 25 12.36 -9.70 6.45
N SER A 26 12.60 -10.52 7.49
CA SER A 26 11.75 -10.63 8.68
C SER A 26 12.50 -10.30 9.97
N ASP A 27 13.82 -10.40 9.99
CA ASP A 27 14.56 -10.32 11.25
C ASP A 27 15.43 -9.07 11.31
N THR A 28 14.83 -7.94 11.70
CA THR A 28 15.58 -6.82 12.30
C THR A 28 14.74 -5.87 13.16
N VAL A 29 13.51 -6.25 13.53
CA VAL A 29 12.77 -5.56 14.60
C VAL A 29 12.28 -6.62 15.56
N GLY A 30 12.89 -6.69 16.74
CA GLY A 30 12.49 -7.61 17.79
C GLY A 30 11.06 -7.32 18.25
N ILE A 31 10.12 -8.14 17.82
CA ILE A 31 8.76 -8.19 18.33
C ILE A 31 8.52 -9.63 18.81
N GLY A 32 8.36 -9.77 20.11
CA GLY A 32 8.35 -11.07 20.80
C GLY A 32 7.30 -12.05 20.27
N GLU A 33 7.73 -13.30 20.16
CA GLU A 33 6.98 -14.50 19.77
C GLU A 33 5.80 -14.82 20.72
N THR A 34 4.73 -14.03 20.68
CA THR A 34 3.50 -14.35 21.45
C THR A 34 2.20 -14.24 20.64
N SER A 35 2.26 -13.88 19.35
CA SER A 35 1.07 -13.61 18.55
C SER A 35 0.40 -14.85 17.93
N GLY A 36 1.02 -16.03 17.98
CA GLY A 36 0.55 -17.24 17.29
C GLY A 36 -0.71 -17.92 17.84
N ARG A 37 -1.56 -17.23 18.64
CA ARG A 37 -2.67 -17.92 19.33
C ARG A 37 -3.92 -17.10 19.67
N LEU A 38 -4.14 -15.96 19.01
CA LEU A 38 -5.32 -15.13 19.31
C LEU A 38 -6.25 -15.09 18.11
N GLY A 39 -7.43 -15.70 18.28
CA GLY A 39 -8.48 -15.75 17.26
C GLY A 39 -9.17 -14.40 17.03
N GLU A 40 -10.04 -14.37 16.02
CA GLU A 40 -10.81 -13.24 15.45
C GLU A 40 -11.49 -12.30 16.47
N LYS A 41 -11.66 -12.72 17.73
CA LYS A 41 -12.33 -11.96 18.81
C LYS A 41 -11.38 -11.33 19.84
N ALA A 42 -10.07 -11.46 19.67
CA ALA A 42 -9.12 -10.85 20.60
C ALA A 42 -9.05 -9.34 20.37
N ASP A 43 -9.89 -8.58 21.08
CA ASP A 43 -9.82 -7.13 21.14
C ASP A 43 -8.64 -6.69 22.02
N LEU A 44 -7.52 -6.35 21.38
CA LEU A 44 -6.33 -5.80 22.03
C LEU A 44 -6.33 -4.26 22.05
N SER A 45 -7.44 -3.60 21.70
CA SER A 45 -7.53 -2.12 21.77
C SER A 45 -7.22 -1.57 23.16
N ASN A 46 -7.55 -2.35 24.20
CA ASN A 46 -7.34 -2.01 25.61
C ASN A 46 -6.11 -2.69 26.24
N ALA A 47 -5.31 -3.43 25.47
CA ALA A 47 -4.11 -4.06 26.03
C ALA A 47 -3.08 -2.96 26.40
N PRO A 48 -2.64 -2.86 27.67
CA PRO A 48 -1.67 -1.86 28.07
C PRO A 48 -0.34 -2.15 27.37
N ARG A 49 0.10 -1.23 26.51
CA ARG A 49 1.36 -1.36 25.76
C ARG A 49 2.30 -0.23 26.15
N VAL A 50 3.39 -0.64 26.81
CA VAL A 50 4.48 0.22 27.24
C VAL A 50 4.99 0.98 26.02
N THR A 51 4.95 2.33 26.04
CA THR A 51 5.41 3.35 25.06
C THR A 51 4.33 4.23 24.42
N ILE A 52 3.05 3.86 24.40
CA ILE A 52 2.02 4.68 23.69
C ILE A 52 1.76 6.01 24.42
N ASP A 53 1.65 5.97 25.75
CA ASP A 53 1.45 7.17 26.58
C ASP A 53 2.72 7.97 26.83
N ARG A 54 3.87 7.58 26.25
CA ARG A 54 5.13 8.29 26.48
C ARG A 54 4.97 9.75 26.05
N PRO A 55 5.19 10.72 26.95
CA PRO A 55 5.14 12.13 26.57
C PRO A 55 6.15 12.41 25.46
N LYS A 56 5.76 13.21 24.47
CA LYS A 56 6.69 13.65 23.43
C LYS A 56 7.80 14.50 24.07
N PRO A 57 9.08 14.26 23.72
CA PRO A 57 10.17 15.06 24.25
C PRO A 57 10.01 16.52 23.84
N THR A 58 10.38 17.42 24.74
CA THR A 58 10.41 18.87 24.46
C THR A 58 11.85 19.35 24.46
N PHE A 59 12.16 20.23 23.51
CA PHE A 59 13.51 20.75 23.30
C PHE A 59 13.56 22.25 23.57
N PRO A 60 14.61 22.75 24.24
CA PRO A 60 14.80 24.18 24.48
C PRO A 60 15.06 24.94 23.17
N LEU A 61 14.75 26.24 23.17
CA LEU A 61 14.79 27.06 21.95
C LEU A 61 16.15 27.04 21.25
N TYR A 62 17.27 26.98 22.00
CA TYR A 62 18.62 27.01 21.43
C TYR A 62 18.97 25.73 20.62
N GLU A 63 18.25 24.63 20.83
CA GLU A 63 18.43 23.37 20.05
C GLU A 63 17.60 23.35 18.77
N ARG A 64 16.66 24.29 18.64
CA ARG A 64 15.78 24.43 17.48
C ARG A 64 16.38 25.36 16.44
N ASN A 65 15.96 25.20 15.19
CA ASN A 65 16.43 26.00 14.07
C ASN A 65 16.19 27.51 14.31
N LYS A 66 17.21 28.34 14.04
CA LYS A 66 17.19 29.79 14.28
C LYS A 66 16.02 30.51 13.58
N ARG A 67 15.47 29.96 12.50
CA ARG A 67 14.34 30.56 11.76
C ARG A 67 13.11 30.83 12.64
N MET A 68 12.92 30.08 13.72
CA MET A 68 11.75 30.21 14.60
C MET A 68 12.01 31.02 15.87
N HIS A 69 13.24 31.47 16.15
CA HIS A 69 13.61 32.09 17.44
C HIS A 69 12.85 33.39 17.75
N GLY A 70 12.26 34.03 16.73
CA GLY A 70 11.42 35.23 16.88
C GLY A 70 9.91 34.97 16.86
N TYR A 71 9.46 33.71 16.72
CA TYR A 71 8.03 33.42 16.65
C TYR A 71 7.40 33.42 18.04
N PRO A 72 6.21 34.03 18.22
CA PRO A 72 5.46 33.91 19.46
C PRO A 72 5.09 32.44 19.73
N PRO A 73 5.11 31.98 21.00
CA PRO A 73 4.72 30.60 21.33
C PRO A 73 3.22 30.41 21.11
N PHE A 74 2.84 29.39 20.34
CA PHE A 74 1.42 29.08 20.11
C PHE A 74 0.72 28.62 21.40
N GLN A 75 1.45 27.92 22.28
CA GLN A 75 0.92 27.35 23.52
C GLN A 75 0.19 28.40 24.40
N ALA A 76 0.67 29.65 24.43
CA ALA A 76 0.04 30.71 25.21
C ALA A 76 -1.41 30.99 24.78
N LEU A 77 -1.72 30.84 23.48
CA LEU A 77 -3.08 30.99 22.96
C LEU A 77 -3.98 29.84 23.39
N VAL A 78 -3.44 28.61 23.38
CA VAL A 78 -4.15 27.40 23.84
C VAL A 78 -4.45 27.48 25.34
N ASP A 79 -3.48 27.91 26.14
CA ASP A 79 -3.61 28.00 27.59
C ASP A 79 -4.70 29.02 27.99
N ALA A 80 -4.74 30.17 27.30
CA ALA A 80 -5.73 31.22 27.55
C ALA A 80 -7.17 30.87 27.10
N ALA A 81 -7.33 29.97 26.13
CA ALA A 81 -8.65 29.61 25.61
C ALA A 81 -9.48 28.78 26.62
N PRO A 82 -10.73 29.13 26.93
CA PRO A 82 -11.58 28.29 27.78
C PRO A 82 -11.84 26.90 27.15
N PRO A 83 -11.96 25.81 27.94
CA PRO A 83 -12.39 24.52 27.42
C PRO A 83 -13.71 24.61 26.63
N GLY A 84 -13.79 23.91 25.51
CA GLY A 84 -14.92 23.90 24.59
C GLY A 84 -15.06 25.16 23.71
N SER A 85 -14.18 26.16 23.86
CA SER A 85 -14.26 27.40 23.08
C SER A 85 -13.67 27.26 21.67
N VAL A 86 -13.96 28.28 20.85
CA VAL A 86 -13.35 28.46 19.53
C VAL A 86 -12.18 29.44 19.65
N LEU A 87 -10.97 28.95 19.38
CA LEU A 87 -9.75 29.73 19.26
C LEU A 87 -9.53 30.11 17.79
N LYS A 88 -9.94 31.34 17.43
CA LYS A 88 -9.59 31.96 16.14
C LYS A 88 -8.20 32.55 16.24
N VAL A 89 -7.26 31.95 15.53
CA VAL A 89 -5.85 32.33 15.63
C VAL A 89 -5.56 33.47 14.66
N PRO A 90 -4.93 34.57 15.11
CA PRO A 90 -4.49 35.64 14.21
C PRO A 90 -3.51 35.10 13.15
N PRO A 91 -3.54 35.62 11.90
CA PRO A 91 -2.57 35.25 10.88
C PRO A 91 -1.12 35.45 11.35
N GLY A 92 -0.26 34.48 11.10
CA GLY A 92 1.15 34.56 11.48
C GLY A 92 1.87 33.23 11.65
N ASN A 93 3.15 33.34 12.01
CA ASN A 93 4.00 32.19 12.32
C ASN A 93 4.17 32.08 13.83
N TYR A 94 4.07 30.87 14.35
CA TYR A 94 4.13 30.57 15.77
C TYR A 94 5.14 29.46 16.05
N ALA A 95 5.77 29.53 17.21
CA ALA A 95 6.66 28.49 17.69
C ALA A 95 5.86 27.35 18.33
N GLY A 96 6.15 26.13 17.89
CA GLY A 96 5.86 24.89 18.63
C GLY A 96 6.87 24.65 19.77
N PRO A 97 6.68 23.60 20.58
CA PRO A 97 5.66 22.56 20.45
C PRO A 97 4.33 23.03 21.05
N VAL A 98 3.24 22.37 20.67
CA VAL A 98 1.90 22.65 21.19
C VAL A 98 1.31 21.39 21.80
N VAL A 99 0.69 21.51 22.97
CA VAL A 99 -0.03 20.43 23.64
C VAL A 99 -1.43 20.91 24.00
N VAL A 100 -2.44 20.23 23.47
CA VAL A 100 -3.86 20.52 23.73
C VAL A 100 -4.47 19.41 24.56
N LYS A 101 -4.81 19.71 25.83
CA LYS A 101 -5.37 18.75 26.80
C LYS A 101 -6.84 18.98 27.14
N LYS A 102 -7.48 19.93 26.47
CA LYS A 102 -8.87 20.32 26.68
C LYS A 102 -9.56 20.42 25.32
N PRO A 103 -10.85 20.04 25.20
CA PRO A 103 -11.57 20.16 23.94
C PRO A 103 -11.53 21.61 23.46
N LEU A 104 -11.12 21.84 22.21
CA LEU A 104 -11.05 23.17 21.60
C LEU A 104 -11.34 23.05 20.10
N THR A 105 -11.95 24.10 19.55
CA THR A 105 -11.95 24.31 18.09
C THR A 105 -10.87 25.33 17.76
N ILE A 106 -9.83 24.93 17.05
CA ILE A 106 -8.69 25.76 16.67
C ILE A 106 -8.77 26.05 15.17
N GLU A 107 -8.91 27.32 14.81
CA GLU A 107 -9.11 27.79 13.44
C GLU A 107 -7.97 28.70 12.99
N GLY A 108 -7.25 28.27 11.95
CA GLY A 108 -6.14 29.04 11.36
C GLY A 108 -6.45 29.73 10.04
N ASP A 109 -7.63 29.49 9.43
CA ASP A 109 -8.06 30.06 8.13
C ASP A 109 -7.05 29.93 6.97
N GLY A 110 -6.15 28.94 7.04
CA GLY A 110 -5.05 28.74 6.09
C GLY A 110 -3.94 29.79 6.17
N LYS A 111 -3.91 30.61 7.24
CA LYS A 111 -3.00 31.75 7.40
C LYS A 111 -2.08 31.64 8.63
N VAL A 112 -2.10 30.47 9.28
CA VAL A 112 -1.35 30.20 10.52
C VAL A 112 -0.37 29.07 10.26
N THR A 113 0.90 29.33 10.57
CA THR A 113 1.96 28.32 10.56
C THR A 113 2.48 28.06 11.96
N ILE A 114 2.62 26.80 12.34
CA ILE A 114 3.29 26.36 13.57
C ILE A 114 4.53 25.57 13.17
N ASP A 115 5.70 26.05 13.61
CA ASP A 115 7.00 25.45 13.29
C ASP A 115 7.69 24.98 14.57
N ALA A 116 8.20 23.75 14.61
CA ALA A 116 8.96 23.24 15.75
C ALA A 116 10.49 23.36 15.62
N GLY A 117 10.99 23.83 14.47
CA GLY A 117 12.40 24.13 14.25
C GLY A 117 13.28 22.91 14.05
N ASP A 118 12.76 21.92 13.32
CA ASP A 118 13.40 20.64 13.00
C ASP A 118 13.76 19.80 14.24
N ARG A 119 12.98 19.92 15.33
CA ARG A 119 13.19 19.17 16.57
C ARG A 119 11.87 18.77 17.23
N GLY A 120 11.73 17.48 17.53
CA GLY A 120 10.59 16.93 18.25
C GLY A 120 9.28 16.99 17.47
N THR A 121 8.19 16.78 18.19
CA THR A 121 6.82 16.85 17.64
C THR A 121 6.32 18.30 17.63
N VAL A 122 5.60 18.69 16.58
CA VAL A 122 5.08 20.06 16.41
C VAL A 122 3.83 20.28 17.25
N PHE A 123 2.86 19.36 17.16
CA PHE A 123 1.56 19.49 17.79
C PHE A 123 1.08 18.15 18.36
N SER A 124 0.72 18.14 19.64
CA SER A 124 0.12 17.01 20.35
C SER A 124 -1.33 17.32 20.73
N LEU A 125 -2.28 16.61 20.14
CA LEU A 125 -3.71 16.67 20.42
C LEU A 125 -4.08 15.56 21.42
N GLU A 126 -4.03 15.90 22.71
CA GLU A 126 -4.24 15.01 23.85
C GLU A 126 -5.63 15.21 24.47
N THR A 127 -6.66 15.28 23.63
CA THR A 127 -8.03 15.53 24.08
C THR A 127 -9.05 14.94 23.11
N ASP A 128 -10.25 14.73 23.61
CA ASP A 128 -11.38 14.23 22.81
C ASP A 128 -12.23 15.39 22.30
N GLY A 129 -12.90 15.20 21.17
CA GLY A 129 -13.91 16.14 20.66
C GLY A 129 -13.36 17.50 20.24
N ALA A 130 -12.07 17.61 19.95
CA ALA A 130 -11.45 18.82 19.42
C ALA A 130 -11.58 18.90 17.89
N VAL A 131 -11.48 20.13 17.39
CA VAL A 131 -11.43 20.44 15.96
C VAL A 131 -10.13 21.20 15.70
N LEU A 132 -9.31 20.70 14.79
CA LEU A 132 -8.08 21.37 14.34
C LEU A 132 -8.19 21.60 12.84
N ARG A 133 -8.22 22.88 12.40
CA ARG A 133 -8.41 23.18 10.98
C ARG A 133 -7.68 24.38 10.42
N GLY A 134 -7.32 24.28 9.14
CA GLY A 134 -6.75 25.39 8.38
C GLY A 134 -5.41 25.88 8.93
N ILE A 135 -4.59 24.97 9.44
CA ILE A 135 -3.26 25.28 10.00
C ILE A 135 -2.19 24.58 9.17
N HIS A 136 -1.08 25.28 8.96
CA HIS A 136 0.15 24.72 8.44
C HIS A 136 1.04 24.25 9.60
N LEU A 137 1.37 22.96 9.66
CA LEU A 137 2.31 22.38 10.62
C LEU A 137 3.60 22.02 9.89
N THR A 138 4.75 22.40 10.43
CA THR A 138 6.04 22.14 9.78
C THR A 138 7.19 21.99 10.78
N GLY A 139 8.29 21.42 10.31
CA GLY A 139 9.55 21.42 11.05
C GLY A 139 9.59 20.51 12.26
N SER A 140 9.02 19.30 12.18
CA SER A 140 9.28 18.25 13.18
C SER A 140 10.76 17.85 13.15
N GLY A 141 11.22 17.16 14.19
CA GLY A 141 12.50 16.46 14.15
C GLY A 141 12.50 15.25 13.21
N ASP A 142 13.60 14.52 13.23
CA ASP A 142 13.95 13.43 12.32
C ASP A 142 14.16 12.09 13.04
N ASN A 143 13.75 11.98 14.30
CA ASN A 143 13.93 10.77 15.07
C ASN A 143 12.73 9.80 14.93
N HIS A 144 13.02 8.59 14.43
CA HIS A 144 12.05 7.49 14.32
C HIS A 144 11.69 6.90 15.68
N ASP A 145 12.59 6.89 16.67
CA ASP A 145 12.35 6.29 18.00
C ASP A 145 11.35 7.08 18.85
N THR A 146 11.29 8.40 18.64
CA THR A 146 10.34 9.29 19.33
C THR A 146 9.11 9.59 18.49
N ASP A 147 9.04 9.03 17.28
CA ASP A 147 8.04 9.32 16.25
C ASP A 147 7.84 10.83 16.07
N ASP A 148 8.90 11.56 15.73
CA ASP A 148 8.80 13.02 15.59
C ASP A 148 7.81 13.39 14.49
N SER A 149 6.63 13.90 14.89
CA SER A 149 5.51 14.13 13.99
C SER A 149 5.10 15.60 13.90
N CYS A 150 4.43 15.97 12.83
CA CYS A 150 3.72 17.24 12.76
C CYS A 150 2.49 17.23 13.68
N LEU A 151 1.71 16.15 13.65
CA LEU A 151 0.53 15.99 14.49
C LEU A 151 0.51 14.62 15.16
N ASP A 152 0.61 14.59 16.48
CA ASP A 152 0.40 13.42 17.34
C ASP A 152 -1.01 13.49 17.95
N VAL A 153 -1.86 12.51 17.68
CA VAL A 153 -3.26 12.48 18.10
C VAL A 153 -3.48 11.34 19.07
N ARG A 154 -3.93 11.66 20.29
CA ARG A 154 -4.13 10.68 21.37
C ARG A 154 -5.56 10.58 21.86
N GLY A 155 -6.42 11.54 21.52
CA GLY A 155 -7.83 11.51 21.91
C GLY A 155 -8.75 10.98 20.81
N HIS A 156 -10.04 10.87 21.12
CA HIS A 156 -11.09 10.31 20.28
C HIS A 156 -12.04 11.38 19.74
N ASN A 157 -12.84 11.03 18.74
CA ASN A 157 -13.92 11.88 18.23
C ASN A 157 -13.43 13.27 17.76
N ASN A 158 -12.17 13.39 17.33
CA ASN A 158 -11.60 14.63 16.84
C ASN A 158 -11.88 14.82 15.35
N VAL A 159 -11.90 16.09 14.92
CA VAL A 159 -11.95 16.47 13.50
C VAL A 159 -10.66 17.21 13.14
N ILE A 160 -9.90 16.63 12.22
CA ILE A 160 -8.62 17.14 11.74
C ILE A 160 -8.77 17.42 10.25
N GLU A 161 -8.90 18.70 9.89
CA GLU A 161 -9.30 19.06 8.54
C GLU A 161 -8.54 20.22 7.91
N ASN A 162 -8.29 20.12 6.60
CA ASN A 162 -7.68 21.19 5.80
C ASN A 162 -6.32 21.67 6.36
N LEU A 163 -5.53 20.75 6.91
CA LEU A 163 -4.16 21.04 7.32
C LEU A 163 -3.21 20.99 6.11
N VAL A 164 -2.16 21.79 6.19
CA VAL A 164 -0.96 21.64 5.35
C VAL A 164 0.15 21.12 6.23
N ILE A 165 0.82 20.06 5.82
CA ILE A 165 1.85 19.37 6.57
C ILE A 165 3.03 19.10 5.65
N ASP A 166 4.18 19.68 5.95
CA ASP A 166 5.44 19.46 5.24
C ASP A 166 6.65 19.53 6.17
N ASN A 167 7.82 19.11 5.67
CA ASN A 167 9.07 19.07 6.43
C ASN A 167 8.90 18.35 7.80
N CYS A 168 8.07 17.32 7.82
CA CYS A 168 7.82 16.50 8.99
C CYS A 168 8.23 15.06 8.71
N LEU A 169 8.88 14.40 9.68
CA LEU A 169 9.22 12.99 9.52
C LEU A 169 7.92 12.21 9.40
N PHE A 170 7.07 12.26 10.42
CA PHE A 170 5.71 11.73 10.37
C PHE A 170 4.68 12.86 10.21
N GLY A 171 3.69 12.68 9.33
CA GLY A 171 2.65 13.69 9.11
C GLY A 171 1.64 13.73 10.25
N ILE A 172 0.63 12.87 10.17
CA ILE A 172 -0.42 12.69 11.18
C ILE A 172 -0.30 11.28 11.78
N ASP A 173 -0.05 11.20 13.08
CA ASP A 173 0.12 9.95 13.83
C ASP A 173 -1.00 9.79 14.86
N LEU A 174 -1.93 8.87 14.61
CA LEU A 174 -3.02 8.49 15.51
C LEU A 174 -2.56 7.34 16.39
N LYS A 175 -2.50 7.57 17.70
CA LYS A 175 -2.05 6.58 18.69
C LYS A 175 -3.17 6.28 19.67
N GLN A 176 -3.71 5.07 19.58
CA GLN A 176 -4.91 4.65 20.34
C GLN A 176 -6.09 5.62 20.17
N SER A 177 -6.20 6.21 18.97
CA SER A 177 -7.11 7.31 18.68
C SER A 177 -8.20 6.81 17.74
N SER A 178 -9.43 6.79 18.24
CA SER A 178 -10.57 6.13 17.55
C SER A 178 -11.73 7.09 17.30
N ASN A 179 -12.52 6.78 16.28
CA ASN A 179 -13.70 7.56 15.86
C ASN A 179 -13.36 9.00 15.40
N ASN A 180 -12.16 9.23 14.88
CA ASN A 180 -11.76 10.54 14.37
C ASN A 180 -12.06 10.68 12.87
N ILE A 181 -12.14 11.93 12.44
CA ILE A 181 -12.24 12.32 11.03
C ILE A 181 -10.95 13.04 10.66
N VAL A 182 -10.20 12.49 9.71
CA VAL A 182 -9.00 13.09 9.12
C VAL A 182 -9.31 13.40 7.66
N ARG A 183 -9.53 14.68 7.33
CA ARG A 183 -10.01 15.04 5.99
C ARG A 183 -9.42 16.26 5.32
N GLY A 184 -9.30 16.22 4.00
CA GLY A 184 -8.88 17.40 3.22
C GLY A 184 -7.46 17.88 3.51
N ASN A 185 -6.63 17.06 4.17
CA ASN A 185 -5.27 17.44 4.55
C ASN A 185 -4.31 17.23 3.37
N LYS A 186 -3.28 18.08 3.28
CA LYS A 186 -2.16 17.95 2.34
C LYS A 186 -0.90 17.63 3.12
N ILE A 187 -0.29 16.48 2.84
CA ILE A 187 0.78 15.92 3.67
C ILE A 187 1.95 15.51 2.79
N SER A 188 3.16 15.95 3.18
CA SER A 188 4.43 15.48 2.63
C SER A 188 5.46 15.29 3.74
N SER A 189 6.36 14.33 3.55
CA SER A 189 7.41 14.05 4.54
C SER A 189 8.66 14.92 4.29
N LYS A 190 9.68 14.74 5.12
CA LYS A 190 11.02 15.28 4.87
C LYS A 190 11.61 14.73 3.56
N PRO A 191 12.48 15.49 2.86
CA PRO A 191 13.05 15.10 1.58
C PRO A 191 14.17 14.06 1.74
N PHE A 192 13.85 12.93 2.37
CA PHE A 192 14.75 11.78 2.52
C PHE A 192 14.47 10.73 1.45
N ASP A 193 15.43 9.81 1.28
CA ASP A 193 15.26 8.63 0.44
C ASP A 193 14.09 7.77 0.93
N LEU A 194 13.41 7.11 0.00
CA LEU A 194 12.14 6.42 0.24
C LEU A 194 12.17 5.45 1.44
N GLY A 195 13.29 4.73 1.64
CA GLY A 195 13.42 3.74 2.71
C GLY A 195 13.47 4.32 4.13
N ILE A 196 13.98 5.55 4.28
CA ILE A 196 14.20 6.22 5.58
C ILE A 196 13.29 7.43 5.80
N ARG A 197 12.53 7.82 4.77
CA ARG A 197 11.45 8.80 4.86
C ARG A 197 10.40 8.35 5.88
N GLY A 198 9.68 9.29 6.48
CA GLY A 198 8.63 8.94 7.44
C GLY A 198 7.25 8.87 6.78
N ASP A 199 6.28 8.41 7.58
CA ASP A 199 4.94 8.06 7.11
C ASP A 199 4.02 9.29 7.04
N GLY A 200 3.10 9.30 6.08
CA GLY A 200 2.15 10.40 5.89
C GLY A 200 1.06 10.38 6.95
N ILE A 201 0.20 9.36 6.89
CA ILE A 201 -0.84 9.10 7.89
C ILE A 201 -0.56 7.73 8.53
N ARG A 202 -0.39 7.71 9.84
CA ARG A 202 -0.14 6.50 10.63
C ARG A 202 -1.26 6.28 11.63
N LEU A 203 -1.84 5.09 11.62
CA LEU A 203 -2.80 4.62 12.61
C LEU A 203 -2.17 3.48 13.41
N TRP A 204 -2.10 3.67 14.72
CA TRP A 204 -1.62 2.67 15.67
C TRP A 204 -2.71 2.41 16.70
N TYR A 205 -3.27 1.19 16.73
CA TYR A 205 -4.39 0.81 17.61
C TYR A 205 -5.60 1.76 17.50
N SER A 206 -5.84 2.27 16.29
CA SER A 206 -6.76 3.38 16.04
C SER A 206 -7.90 2.89 15.16
N ASN A 207 -9.11 2.81 15.73
CA ASN A 207 -10.24 2.10 15.14
C ASN A 207 -11.37 3.03 14.72
N ASN A 208 -12.19 2.57 13.77
CA ASN A 208 -13.41 3.26 13.34
C ASN A 208 -13.17 4.72 12.88
N ASN A 209 -11.99 5.03 12.35
CA ASN A 209 -11.66 6.35 11.84
C ASN A 209 -12.11 6.50 10.38
N LEU A 210 -12.41 7.74 10.00
CA LEU A 210 -12.66 8.14 8.62
C LEU A 210 -11.47 8.95 8.11
N ILE A 211 -10.75 8.39 7.14
CA ILE A 211 -9.63 9.03 6.46
C ILE A 211 -10.12 9.39 5.06
N GLU A 212 -10.52 10.65 4.85
CA GLU A 212 -11.20 11.05 3.61
C GLU A 212 -10.61 12.25 2.88
N ASN A 213 -10.54 12.20 1.56
CA ASN A 213 -10.15 13.33 0.70
C ASN A 213 -8.79 13.97 1.06
N ASN A 214 -7.85 13.19 1.61
CA ASN A 214 -6.49 13.67 1.90
C ASN A 214 -5.59 13.48 0.67
N LEU A 215 -4.63 14.39 0.51
CA LEU A 215 -3.54 14.28 -0.46
C LEU A 215 -2.24 13.98 0.30
N VAL A 216 -1.69 12.79 0.09
CA VAL A 216 -0.39 12.39 0.63
C VAL A 216 0.60 12.21 -0.50
N THR A 217 1.67 12.98 -0.49
CA THR A 217 2.70 12.97 -1.54
C THR A 217 4.08 12.93 -0.92
N ASP A 218 4.99 12.20 -1.55
CA ASP A 218 6.39 12.16 -1.12
C ASP A 218 6.51 11.78 0.37
N SER A 219 5.90 10.65 0.72
CA SER A 219 5.97 10.02 2.04
C SER A 219 6.49 8.59 1.90
N ARG A 220 6.78 7.91 3.01
CA ARG A 220 7.10 6.48 2.97
C ARG A 220 5.80 5.69 2.85
N ASP A 221 5.02 5.58 3.92
CA ASP A 221 3.75 4.84 3.91
C ASP A 221 2.58 5.71 4.38
N ASN A 222 1.35 5.34 4.01
CA ASN A 222 0.22 5.49 4.93
C ASN A 222 -0.08 4.14 5.54
N VAL A 223 -0.02 4.03 6.86
CA VAL A 223 -0.01 2.73 7.55
C VAL A 223 -1.15 2.62 8.56
N ALA A 224 -1.78 1.46 8.61
CA ALA A 224 -2.70 1.06 9.66
C ALA A 224 -2.19 -0.21 10.34
N TRP A 225 -1.78 -0.06 11.59
CA TRP A 225 -1.29 -1.12 12.45
C TRP A 225 -2.31 -1.43 13.54
N TYR A 226 -2.77 -2.68 13.63
CA TYR A 226 -3.75 -3.10 14.64
C TYR A 226 -4.99 -2.18 14.70
N SER A 227 -5.38 -1.67 13.54
CA SER A 227 -6.32 -0.57 13.38
C SER A 227 -7.47 -1.04 12.50
N HIS A 228 -8.63 -1.27 13.10
CA HIS A 228 -9.74 -1.99 12.49
C HIS A 228 -10.90 -1.07 12.11
N ARG A 229 -11.68 -1.50 11.11
CA ARG A 229 -12.94 -0.86 10.71
C ARG A 229 -12.80 0.61 10.34
N ASN A 230 -11.64 1.00 9.82
CA ASN A 230 -11.43 2.33 9.27
C ASN A 230 -11.89 2.38 7.81
N ILE A 231 -12.28 3.58 7.38
CA ILE A 231 -12.68 3.85 6.01
C ILE A 231 -11.68 4.84 5.40
N TYR A 232 -11.07 4.44 4.28
CA TYR A 232 -10.20 5.28 3.48
C TYR A 232 -10.96 5.64 2.20
N ARG A 233 -11.43 6.88 2.09
CA ARG A 233 -12.31 7.31 1.00
C ARG A 233 -11.78 8.52 0.24
N GLY A 234 -11.73 8.46 -1.09
CA GLY A 234 -11.46 9.65 -1.89
C GLY A 234 -10.07 10.26 -1.72
N ASN A 235 -9.14 9.55 -1.07
CA ASN A 235 -7.78 10.01 -0.86
C ASN A 235 -6.97 9.87 -2.14
N GLU A 236 -5.91 10.67 -2.20
CA GLU A 236 -4.93 10.62 -3.27
C GLU A 236 -3.53 10.40 -2.68
N GLY A 237 -2.85 9.36 -3.17
CA GLY A 237 -1.51 8.97 -2.74
C GLY A 237 -0.54 8.97 -3.91
N ARG A 238 0.56 9.72 -3.82
CA ARG A 238 1.57 9.77 -4.89
C ARG A 238 3.01 9.66 -4.40
N ARG A 239 3.87 9.02 -5.21
CA ARG A 239 5.33 8.96 -4.97
C ARG A 239 5.71 8.49 -3.57
N SER A 240 4.93 7.54 -3.07
CA SER A 240 5.13 6.89 -1.77
C SER A 240 5.51 5.42 -1.96
N ARG A 241 5.99 4.77 -0.90
CA ARG A 241 6.29 3.34 -0.92
C ARG A 241 4.99 2.56 -0.93
N TYR A 242 4.14 2.76 0.08
CA TYR A 242 2.78 2.21 0.12
C TYR A 242 1.77 3.34 0.16
N SER A 243 0.83 3.36 -0.79
CA SER A 243 -0.31 4.28 -0.70
C SER A 243 -1.20 3.95 0.49
N ILE A 244 -1.44 2.65 0.75
CA ILE A 244 -1.98 2.15 2.02
C ILE A 244 -1.31 0.82 2.38
N HIS A 245 -0.82 0.72 3.62
CA HIS A 245 -0.20 -0.45 4.20
C HIS A 245 -1.01 -0.90 5.42
N PHE A 246 -1.70 -2.04 5.30
CA PHE A 246 -2.37 -2.68 6.43
C PHE A 246 -1.49 -3.75 7.04
N MET A 247 -1.38 -3.75 8.37
CA MET A 247 -0.68 -4.78 9.11
C MET A 247 -1.46 -5.15 10.37
N PHE A 248 -2.00 -6.37 10.42
CA PHE A 248 -2.92 -6.82 11.48
C PHE A 248 -4.17 -5.95 11.61
N ALA A 249 -4.72 -5.48 10.48
CA ALA A 249 -5.74 -4.44 10.44
C ALA A 249 -7.02 -4.94 9.74
N ASN A 250 -7.81 -5.73 10.46
CA ASN A 250 -9.05 -6.35 9.97
C ASN A 250 -10.16 -5.34 9.60
N ASN A 251 -11.00 -5.75 8.63
CA ASN A 251 -12.26 -5.09 8.28
C ASN A 251 -12.13 -3.62 7.84
N ASN A 252 -11.01 -3.23 7.23
CA ASN A 252 -10.85 -1.88 6.67
C ASN A 252 -11.38 -1.80 5.23
N ILE A 253 -11.92 -0.64 4.86
CA ILE A 253 -12.48 -0.39 3.53
C ILE A 253 -11.70 0.71 2.84
N VAL A 254 -11.22 0.43 1.63
CA VAL A 254 -10.54 1.40 0.76
C VAL A 254 -11.42 1.65 -0.46
N GLU A 255 -12.00 2.85 -0.58
CA GLU A 255 -12.94 3.14 -1.66
C GLU A 255 -12.77 4.50 -2.34
N ASN A 256 -12.95 4.50 -3.67
CA ASN A 256 -12.90 5.71 -4.50
C ASN A 256 -11.58 6.50 -4.38
N ASN A 257 -10.46 5.84 -4.07
CA ASN A 257 -9.14 6.48 -3.94
C ASN A 257 -8.38 6.46 -5.27
N ARG A 258 -7.37 7.33 -5.35
CA ARG A 258 -6.51 7.50 -6.52
C ARG A 258 -5.04 7.38 -6.12
N PHE A 259 -4.37 6.33 -6.56
CA PHE A 259 -2.98 6.02 -6.18
C PHE A 259 -2.09 5.98 -7.43
N TYR A 260 -1.10 6.88 -7.49
CA TYR A 260 -0.24 7.08 -8.66
C TYR A 260 1.24 7.04 -8.30
N ASP A 261 2.06 6.41 -9.14
CA ASP A 261 3.53 6.48 -9.03
C ASP A 261 4.07 6.04 -7.66
N ASN A 262 3.37 5.10 -7.02
CA ASN A 262 3.83 4.52 -5.75
C ASN A 262 4.58 3.22 -6.03
N ALA A 263 5.45 2.77 -5.12
CA ALA A 263 6.00 1.43 -5.26
C ALA A 263 4.88 0.38 -5.13
N VAL A 264 3.96 0.59 -4.20
CA VAL A 264 2.78 -0.24 -3.98
C VAL A 264 1.53 0.62 -3.79
N GLY A 265 0.42 0.19 -4.39
CA GLY A 265 -0.90 0.80 -4.17
C GLY A 265 -1.47 0.47 -2.79
N ILE A 266 -2.07 -0.70 -2.64
CA ILE A 266 -2.66 -1.18 -1.39
C ILE A 266 -2.03 -2.52 -1.03
N TYR A 267 -1.60 -2.69 0.22
CA TYR A 267 -1.08 -3.96 0.71
C TYR A 267 -1.89 -4.45 1.93
N PHE A 268 -2.47 -5.64 1.82
CA PHE A 268 -3.21 -6.33 2.88
C PHE A 268 -2.30 -7.37 3.52
N MET A 269 -1.84 -7.12 4.76
CA MET A 269 -0.90 -8.00 5.45
C MET A 269 -1.45 -8.48 6.79
N TYR A 270 -1.48 -9.80 6.97
CA TYR A 270 -1.93 -10.48 8.20
C TYR A 270 -3.30 -10.03 8.68
N MET A 271 -4.27 -9.95 7.76
CA MET A 271 -5.60 -9.41 8.09
C MET A 271 -6.74 -10.20 7.45
N GLU A 272 -7.91 -10.04 8.05
CA GLU A 272 -9.15 -10.66 7.61
C GLU A 272 -10.26 -9.62 7.42
N GLY A 273 -11.07 -9.83 6.38
CA GLY A 273 -12.23 -9.02 6.09
C GLY A 273 -11.90 -7.63 5.54
N GLY A 274 -12.94 -6.96 5.02
CA GLY A 274 -12.82 -5.67 4.36
C GLY A 274 -12.40 -5.81 2.89
N GLY A 275 -11.83 -4.74 2.33
CA GLY A 275 -11.43 -4.76 0.93
C GLY A 275 -11.28 -3.42 0.25
N ALA A 276 -11.13 -3.48 -1.07
CA ALA A 276 -10.92 -2.33 -1.93
C ALA A 276 -11.95 -2.27 -3.04
N ARG A 277 -12.60 -1.11 -3.23
CA ARG A 277 -13.53 -0.91 -4.34
C ARG A 277 -13.44 0.43 -5.04
N ASN A 278 -13.69 0.45 -6.35
CA ASN A 278 -13.72 1.66 -7.17
C ASN A 278 -12.45 2.52 -7.06
N ASN A 279 -11.30 1.93 -6.74
CA ASN A 279 -10.04 2.67 -6.67
C ASN A 279 -9.35 2.66 -8.04
N ILE A 280 -8.57 3.71 -8.31
CA ILE A 280 -7.64 3.76 -9.43
C ILE A 280 -6.24 3.61 -8.86
N ILE A 281 -5.53 2.59 -9.30
CA ILE A 281 -4.14 2.33 -8.94
C ILE A 281 -3.35 2.25 -10.24
N SER A 282 -2.41 3.18 -10.40
CA SER A 282 -1.65 3.28 -11.63
C SER A 282 -0.19 3.57 -11.40
N HIS A 283 0.65 3.05 -12.30
CA HIS A 283 2.10 3.23 -12.27
C HIS A 283 2.74 2.70 -10.97
N ALA A 284 2.25 1.56 -10.47
CA ALA A 284 2.94 0.83 -9.41
C ALA A 284 4.13 0.07 -10.00
N THR A 285 5.25 0.78 -10.14
CA THR A 285 6.44 0.36 -10.91
C THR A 285 7.67 0.15 -10.02
N GLY A 286 8.76 -0.35 -10.60
CA GLY A 286 10.00 -0.68 -9.89
C GLY A 286 10.10 -2.15 -9.49
N ALA A 287 11.19 -2.52 -8.81
CA ALA A 287 11.49 -3.91 -8.47
C ALA A 287 10.44 -4.58 -7.56
N THR A 288 9.78 -3.78 -6.72
CA THR A 288 8.68 -4.22 -5.83
C THR A 288 7.32 -3.70 -6.31
N GLY A 289 7.22 -3.27 -7.57
CA GLY A 289 6.06 -2.58 -8.14
C GLY A 289 4.80 -3.45 -8.11
N MET A 290 3.80 -3.07 -7.30
CA MET A 290 2.57 -3.85 -7.17
C MET A 290 1.33 -2.99 -6.89
N ALA A 291 0.25 -3.15 -7.65
CA ALA A 291 -0.95 -2.34 -7.40
C ALA A 291 -1.69 -2.80 -6.13
N LEU A 292 -1.94 -4.11 -6.02
CA LEU A 292 -2.56 -4.76 -4.87
C LEU A 292 -1.68 -5.92 -4.37
N GLY A 293 -1.30 -5.91 -3.11
CA GLY A 293 -0.54 -6.98 -2.48
C GLY A 293 -1.29 -7.68 -1.37
N PHE A 294 -1.11 -9.00 -1.26
CA PHE A 294 -1.66 -9.83 -0.19
C PHE A 294 -0.55 -10.65 0.44
N LYS A 295 -0.53 -10.69 1.77
CA LYS A 295 0.30 -11.63 2.52
C LYS A 295 -0.47 -12.12 3.74
N GLU A 296 -0.71 -13.43 3.76
CA GLU A 296 -1.51 -14.10 4.79
C GLU A 296 -2.83 -13.36 5.08
N ALA A 297 -3.55 -12.98 4.03
CA ALA A 297 -4.75 -12.16 4.10
C ALA A 297 -5.98 -12.97 3.66
N SER A 298 -7.15 -12.77 4.27
CA SER A 298 -8.32 -13.65 4.09
C SER A 298 -9.65 -12.90 4.05
N ASP A 299 -10.67 -13.47 3.41
CA ASP A 299 -12.03 -12.91 3.30
C ASP A 299 -12.10 -11.46 2.76
N ILE A 300 -11.28 -11.15 1.76
CA ILE A 300 -11.19 -9.80 1.18
C ILE A 300 -11.99 -9.72 -0.12
N PHE A 301 -12.72 -8.62 -0.32
CA PHE A 301 -13.31 -8.26 -1.60
C PHE A 301 -12.47 -7.21 -2.34
N ILE A 302 -12.35 -7.37 -3.66
CA ILE A 302 -11.67 -6.45 -4.57
C ILE A 302 -12.63 -6.19 -5.73
N GLU A 303 -13.27 -5.03 -5.74
CA GLU A 303 -14.41 -4.78 -6.64
C GLU A 303 -14.25 -3.52 -7.48
N ASN A 304 -14.46 -3.62 -8.80
CA ASN A 304 -14.53 -2.47 -9.71
C ASN A 304 -13.30 -1.54 -9.67
N ASN A 305 -12.13 -2.04 -9.27
CA ASN A 305 -10.90 -1.25 -9.26
C ASN A 305 -10.29 -1.17 -10.68
N GLU A 306 -9.58 -0.08 -10.94
CA GLU A 306 -8.74 0.08 -12.12
C GLU A 306 -7.27 -0.10 -11.74
N ILE A 307 -6.64 -1.11 -12.32
CA ILE A 307 -5.26 -1.50 -12.03
C ILE A 307 -4.50 -1.43 -13.36
N ILE A 308 -3.75 -0.34 -13.53
CA ILE A 308 -3.25 0.06 -14.84
C ILE A 308 -1.75 0.38 -14.80
N TYR A 309 -0.98 -0.04 -15.80
CA TYR A 309 0.44 0.30 -15.94
C TYR A 309 1.29 -0.08 -14.72
N SER A 310 0.98 -1.18 -14.05
CA SER A 310 1.73 -1.67 -12.90
C SER A 310 2.64 -2.84 -13.27
N ALA A 311 3.79 -2.98 -12.60
CA ALA A 311 4.68 -4.11 -12.84
C ALA A 311 4.00 -5.44 -12.50
N VAL A 312 3.30 -5.47 -11.37
CA VAL A 312 2.34 -6.51 -10.99
C VAL A 312 1.02 -5.83 -10.62
N GLY A 313 -0.11 -6.28 -11.16
CA GLY A 313 -1.43 -5.79 -10.81
C GLY A 313 -1.83 -6.30 -9.42
N VAL A 314 -1.97 -7.61 -9.28
CA VAL A 314 -2.21 -8.29 -8.00
C VAL A 314 -1.07 -9.25 -7.72
N GLY A 315 -0.43 -9.15 -6.56
CA GLY A 315 0.46 -10.17 -6.05
C GLY A 315 -0.09 -10.78 -4.77
N SER A 316 -0.19 -12.10 -4.72
CA SER A 316 -0.79 -12.82 -3.61
C SER A 316 0.14 -13.90 -3.09
N ASP A 317 0.58 -13.73 -1.84
CA ASP A 317 1.43 -14.67 -1.10
C ASP A 317 0.64 -15.29 0.07
N LEU A 318 0.65 -16.63 0.14
CA LEU A 318 -0.05 -17.44 1.16
C LEU A 318 -1.47 -16.96 1.50
N SER A 319 -2.21 -16.49 0.49
CA SER A 319 -3.54 -15.88 0.65
C SER A 319 -4.56 -16.50 -0.32
N PRO A 320 -5.81 -16.78 0.10
CA PRO A 320 -6.36 -16.76 1.47
C PRO A 320 -5.62 -17.69 2.44
N PHE A 321 -5.41 -17.21 3.68
CA PHE A 321 -4.68 -17.93 4.72
C PHE A 321 -5.59 -18.73 5.66
N GLN A 322 -6.75 -18.14 6.02
CA GLN A 322 -7.71 -18.78 6.90
C GLN A 322 -8.49 -19.87 6.15
N PRO A 323 -8.62 -21.08 6.72
CA PRO A 323 -9.35 -22.17 6.09
C PRO A 323 -10.79 -21.79 5.74
N ASN A 324 -11.26 -22.24 4.57
CA ASN A 324 -12.63 -22.00 4.07
C ASN A 324 -12.99 -20.52 3.84
N THR A 325 -12.00 -19.63 3.74
CA THR A 325 -12.19 -18.24 3.31
C THR A 325 -11.80 -18.06 1.84
N THR A 326 -12.11 -16.90 1.27
CA THR A 326 -11.85 -16.59 -0.15
C THR A 326 -11.35 -15.17 -0.31
N ILE A 327 -10.65 -14.91 -1.42
CA ILE A 327 -10.46 -13.54 -1.91
C ILE A 327 -11.26 -13.42 -3.21
N ARG A 328 -12.11 -12.40 -3.29
CA ARG A 328 -13.10 -12.24 -4.35
C ARG A 328 -12.77 -11.01 -5.18
N PHE A 329 -12.42 -11.21 -6.45
CA PHE A 329 -12.15 -10.18 -7.43
C PHE A 329 -13.32 -10.08 -8.39
N LYS A 330 -14.05 -8.96 -8.36
CA LYS A 330 -15.23 -8.78 -9.20
C LYS A 330 -15.22 -7.47 -9.97
N GLY A 331 -15.41 -7.53 -11.30
CA GLY A 331 -15.59 -6.33 -12.11
C GLY A 331 -14.36 -5.41 -12.21
N ASN A 332 -13.17 -5.90 -11.83
CA ASN A 332 -11.94 -5.11 -11.90
C ASN A 332 -11.43 -5.04 -13.33
N ARG A 333 -10.70 -3.97 -13.64
CA ARG A 333 -10.00 -3.78 -14.91
C ARG A 333 -8.50 -3.85 -14.67
N PHE A 334 -7.88 -4.89 -15.21
CA PHE A 334 -6.43 -5.07 -15.25
C PHE A 334 -5.94 -4.74 -16.65
N ALA A 335 -5.33 -3.57 -16.80
CA ALA A 335 -4.92 -3.06 -18.10
C ALA A 335 -3.43 -2.70 -18.17
N TYR A 336 -2.74 -3.15 -19.21
CA TYR A 336 -1.35 -2.75 -19.49
C TYR A 336 -0.37 -3.03 -18.34
N ASN A 337 -0.61 -4.09 -17.57
CA ASN A 337 0.29 -4.52 -16.50
C ASN A 337 1.37 -5.46 -17.04
N GLY A 338 2.50 -5.53 -16.34
CA GLY A 338 3.52 -6.57 -16.61
C GLY A 338 2.96 -7.96 -16.33
N ILE A 339 2.39 -8.16 -15.15
CA ILE A 339 1.56 -9.33 -14.82
C ILE A 339 0.26 -8.81 -14.20
N ALA A 340 -0.92 -9.17 -14.71
CA ALA A 340 -2.17 -8.71 -14.11
C ALA A 340 -2.42 -9.37 -12.75
N VAL A 341 -2.32 -10.70 -12.67
CA VAL A 341 -2.52 -11.45 -11.43
C VAL A 341 -1.38 -12.47 -11.24
N GLN A 342 -0.65 -12.32 -10.14
CA GLN A 342 0.46 -13.17 -9.72
C GLN A 342 0.10 -13.87 -8.41
N LEU A 343 -0.12 -15.18 -8.47
CA LEU A 343 -0.49 -16.02 -7.33
C LEU A 343 0.70 -16.94 -7.00
N THR A 344 1.30 -16.76 -5.84
CA THR A 344 2.39 -17.64 -5.35
C THR A 344 1.91 -18.67 -4.34
N SER A 345 0.67 -18.55 -3.88
CA SER A 345 0.04 -19.47 -2.95
C SER A 345 -0.46 -20.75 -3.64
N GLU A 346 -0.22 -21.90 -2.99
CA GLU A 346 -0.81 -23.18 -3.38
C GLU A 346 -2.18 -23.43 -2.73
N LEU A 347 -2.71 -22.50 -1.94
CA LEU A 347 -3.94 -22.71 -1.16
C LEU A 347 -5.21 -22.64 -2.03
N GLY A 348 -5.17 -21.96 -3.17
CA GLY A 348 -6.35 -21.68 -3.98
C GLY A 348 -7.30 -20.68 -3.30
N GLY A 349 -8.57 -20.68 -3.68
CA GLY A 349 -9.59 -19.87 -3.01
C GLY A 349 -9.66 -18.40 -3.47
N ASN A 350 -9.00 -18.06 -4.57
CA ASN A 350 -9.21 -16.78 -5.26
C ASN A 350 -10.30 -16.96 -6.31
N TYR A 351 -11.34 -16.13 -6.24
CA TYR A 351 -12.49 -16.16 -7.15
C TYR A 351 -12.46 -14.89 -8.00
N LEU A 352 -12.34 -15.04 -9.31
CA LEU A 352 -12.22 -13.96 -10.27
C LEU A 352 -13.43 -14.00 -11.21
N ASP A 353 -14.37 -13.07 -10.97
CA ASP A 353 -15.65 -12.98 -11.66
C ASP A 353 -15.79 -11.67 -12.44
N ASP A 354 -16.19 -11.73 -13.71
CA ASP A 354 -16.53 -10.55 -14.51
C ASP A 354 -15.42 -9.47 -14.61
N ASN A 355 -14.14 -9.86 -14.50
CA ASN A 355 -13.02 -8.92 -14.64
C ASN A 355 -12.63 -8.72 -16.11
N ILE A 356 -11.93 -7.63 -16.39
CA ILE A 356 -11.42 -7.27 -17.71
C ILE A 356 -9.90 -7.36 -17.69
N PHE A 357 -9.35 -8.20 -18.55
CA PHE A 357 -7.92 -8.33 -18.82
C PHE A 357 -7.63 -7.79 -20.21
N GLU A 358 -6.81 -6.74 -20.31
CA GLU A 358 -6.48 -6.12 -21.60
C GLU A 358 -5.05 -5.57 -21.66
N GLY A 359 -4.35 -5.87 -22.74
CA GLY A 359 -3.02 -5.36 -23.04
C GLY A 359 -1.96 -5.67 -21.98
N ASN A 360 -2.21 -6.62 -21.08
CA ASN A 360 -1.21 -7.07 -20.11
C ASN A 360 -0.16 -7.90 -20.84
N LEU A 361 1.09 -7.87 -20.37
CA LEU A 361 2.10 -8.77 -20.93
C LEU A 361 1.80 -10.22 -20.54
N THR A 362 1.35 -10.45 -19.32
CA THR A 362 0.87 -11.75 -18.82
C THR A 362 -0.39 -11.49 -18.00
N ASP A 363 -1.49 -12.17 -18.32
CA ASP A 363 -2.74 -12.05 -17.54
C ASP A 363 -2.60 -12.78 -16.21
N VAL A 364 -2.26 -14.07 -16.24
CA VAL A 364 -2.12 -14.87 -15.01
C VAL A 364 -0.76 -15.56 -14.90
N TYR A 365 -0.18 -15.47 -13.70
CA TYR A 365 0.91 -16.33 -13.26
C TYR A 365 0.51 -17.05 -11.98
N GLN A 366 0.54 -18.38 -12.02
CA GLN A 366 0.30 -19.25 -10.87
C GLN A 366 1.58 -20.05 -10.59
N ALA A 367 2.15 -19.87 -9.41
CA ALA A 367 3.29 -20.66 -8.97
C ALA A 367 2.85 -22.08 -8.56
N GLY A 368 3.78 -23.03 -8.71
CA GLY A 368 3.59 -24.43 -8.34
C GLY A 368 2.94 -25.26 -9.45
N ARG A 369 3.41 -26.49 -9.63
CA ARG A 369 2.92 -27.39 -10.68
C ARG A 369 1.52 -27.90 -10.37
N GLY A 370 0.64 -27.91 -11.37
CA GLY A 370 -0.71 -28.48 -11.27
C GLY A 370 -1.67 -27.69 -10.39
N GLN A 371 -1.40 -26.40 -10.14
CA GLN A 371 -2.20 -25.55 -9.26
C GLN A 371 -3.26 -24.69 -9.99
N GLY A 372 -3.28 -24.70 -11.33
CA GLY A 372 -4.14 -23.82 -12.15
C GLY A 372 -5.65 -23.93 -11.88
N ASP A 373 -6.13 -25.09 -11.42
CA ASP A 373 -7.55 -25.35 -11.15
C ASP A 373 -7.99 -25.00 -9.71
N LYS A 374 -7.07 -24.51 -8.86
CA LYS A 374 -7.39 -24.19 -7.45
C LYS A 374 -8.10 -22.86 -7.27
N ASN A 375 -8.04 -21.99 -8.27
CA ASN A 375 -8.73 -20.71 -8.31
C ASN A 375 -9.93 -20.80 -9.25
N LYS A 376 -10.97 -20.00 -8.98
CA LYS A 376 -12.18 -20.00 -9.80
C LYS A 376 -12.19 -18.79 -10.71
N TRP A 377 -12.46 -19.03 -11.98
CA TRP A 377 -12.58 -18.02 -13.01
C TRP A 377 -13.93 -18.18 -13.68
N ASN A 378 -14.67 -17.09 -13.82
CA ASN A 378 -15.99 -17.14 -14.41
C ASN A 378 -16.38 -15.80 -15.04
N GLY A 379 -16.71 -15.81 -16.33
CA GLY A 379 -17.26 -14.64 -17.01
C GLY A 379 -16.27 -13.50 -17.17
N ASN A 380 -14.96 -13.75 -17.11
CA ASN A 380 -13.96 -12.72 -17.35
C ASN A 380 -13.82 -12.45 -18.85
N TYR A 381 -13.49 -11.21 -19.20
CA TYR A 381 -13.10 -10.83 -20.56
C TYR A 381 -11.57 -10.86 -20.65
N PHE A 382 -11.05 -11.53 -21.67
CA PHE A 382 -9.63 -11.55 -22.04
C PHE A 382 -9.51 -11.07 -23.48
N ASP A 383 -8.69 -10.06 -23.73
CA ASP A 383 -8.43 -9.60 -25.10
C ASP A 383 -7.65 -10.61 -25.96
N THR A 384 -7.09 -11.64 -25.32
CA THR A 384 -6.41 -12.77 -25.94
C THR A 384 -7.33 -13.95 -26.28
N TYR A 385 -8.61 -13.93 -25.87
CA TYR A 385 -9.54 -15.02 -26.16
C TYR A 385 -9.88 -15.11 -27.65
N GLN A 386 -9.68 -16.29 -28.24
CA GLN A 386 -9.86 -16.54 -29.70
C GLN A 386 -11.01 -17.49 -30.03
N GLY A 387 -11.88 -17.80 -29.06
CA GLY A 387 -13.02 -18.68 -29.30
C GLY A 387 -14.18 -18.03 -30.04
N PHE A 388 -15.26 -18.79 -30.19
CA PHE A 388 -16.47 -18.38 -30.91
C PHE A 388 -17.67 -18.38 -29.98
N ASP A 389 -18.62 -17.48 -30.23
CA ASP A 389 -19.95 -17.50 -29.65
C ASP A 389 -20.96 -17.79 -30.77
N ARG A 390 -21.29 -19.08 -30.95
CA ARG A 390 -22.21 -19.54 -32.00
C ARG A 390 -23.67 -19.40 -31.59
N ASN A 391 -23.95 -19.38 -30.29
CA ASN A 391 -25.30 -19.31 -29.76
C ASN A 391 -25.79 -17.85 -29.54
N GLY A 392 -24.88 -16.88 -29.57
CA GLY A 392 -25.15 -15.45 -29.46
C GLY A 392 -25.46 -14.99 -28.04
N ASP A 393 -25.03 -15.72 -27.00
CA ASP A 393 -25.30 -15.40 -25.59
C ASP A 393 -24.30 -14.40 -24.97
N GLY A 394 -23.29 -13.99 -25.73
CA GLY A 394 -22.24 -13.05 -25.31
C GLY A 394 -21.06 -13.70 -24.60
N PHE A 395 -21.07 -15.03 -24.46
CA PHE A 395 -19.98 -15.83 -23.89
C PHE A 395 -19.42 -16.80 -24.93
N GLY A 396 -18.15 -17.15 -24.76
CA GLY A 396 -17.48 -18.11 -25.60
C GLY A 396 -18.01 -19.54 -25.40
N ASP A 397 -18.21 -20.26 -26.51
CA ASP A 397 -18.61 -21.68 -26.50
C ASP A 397 -17.46 -22.62 -26.08
N THR A 398 -16.22 -22.12 -26.06
CA THR A 398 -15.03 -22.87 -25.61
C THR A 398 -14.38 -22.18 -24.41
N PRO A 399 -13.80 -22.95 -23.45
CA PRO A 399 -13.05 -22.35 -22.35
C PRO A 399 -11.90 -21.47 -22.84
N HIS A 400 -11.57 -20.43 -22.06
CA HIS A 400 -10.29 -19.73 -22.16
C HIS A 400 -9.29 -20.43 -21.23
N GLU A 401 -8.20 -20.94 -21.79
CA GLU A 401 -7.16 -21.68 -21.06
C GLU A 401 -5.81 -21.02 -21.31
N GLU A 402 -5.18 -20.55 -20.23
CA GLU A 402 -3.84 -19.98 -20.26
C GLU A 402 -2.81 -21.02 -19.84
N TYR A 403 -1.79 -21.20 -20.66
CA TYR A 403 -0.75 -22.19 -20.44
C TYR A 403 0.61 -21.51 -20.33
N ALA A 404 1.39 -21.94 -19.33
CA ALA A 404 2.80 -21.62 -19.23
C ALA A 404 3.63 -22.76 -19.83
N TYR A 405 4.49 -22.43 -20.78
CA TYR A 405 5.47 -23.34 -21.33
C TYR A 405 6.72 -23.31 -20.43
N ALA A 406 7.33 -24.47 -20.19
CA ALA A 406 8.33 -24.64 -19.13
C ALA A 406 9.62 -23.82 -19.33
N ASP A 407 9.84 -23.28 -20.53
CA ASP A 407 11.05 -22.55 -20.90
C ASP A 407 10.84 -21.03 -20.91
N MET A 408 9.86 -20.49 -20.16
CA MET A 408 9.74 -19.03 -19.98
C MET A 408 10.91 -18.47 -19.17
N ILE A 409 12.00 -18.17 -19.86
CA ILE A 409 13.22 -17.54 -19.34
C ILE A 409 12.89 -16.31 -18.48
N TRP A 410 11.85 -15.55 -18.80
CA TRP A 410 11.46 -14.35 -18.06
C TRP A 410 10.64 -14.59 -16.77
N MET A 411 10.11 -15.80 -16.59
CA MET A 411 9.51 -16.22 -15.32
C MET A 411 10.60 -16.60 -14.32
N GLU A 412 11.65 -17.31 -14.76
CA GLU A 412 12.80 -17.67 -13.92
C GLU A 412 13.84 -16.54 -13.82
N THR A 413 13.94 -15.68 -14.84
CA THR A 413 14.88 -14.56 -14.94
C THR A 413 14.10 -13.25 -15.12
N PRO A 414 13.64 -12.59 -14.05
CA PRO A 414 12.86 -11.36 -14.13
C PRO A 414 13.45 -10.25 -15.04
N PRO A 415 14.78 -10.03 -15.11
CA PRO A 415 15.38 -9.08 -16.05
C PRO A 415 15.10 -9.38 -17.53
N ALA A 416 14.89 -10.65 -17.91
CA ALA A 416 14.60 -11.03 -19.29
C ALA A 416 13.23 -10.54 -19.80
N ARG A 417 12.32 -10.13 -18.88
CA ARG A 417 11.02 -9.51 -19.25
C ARG A 417 11.17 -8.28 -20.14
N PHE A 418 12.29 -7.55 -20.02
CA PHE A 418 12.57 -6.40 -20.90
C PHE A 418 12.58 -6.76 -22.39
N PHE A 419 12.94 -8.00 -22.73
CA PHE A 419 13.05 -8.46 -24.12
C PHE A 419 11.81 -9.20 -24.63
N LYS A 420 10.73 -9.28 -23.85
CA LYS A 420 9.57 -10.14 -24.16
C LYS A 420 8.92 -9.82 -25.51
N THR A 421 8.90 -8.55 -25.91
CA THR A 421 8.37 -8.08 -27.20
C THR A 421 9.44 -7.99 -28.30
N SER A 422 10.62 -8.57 -28.08
CA SER A 422 11.63 -8.66 -29.12
C SER A 422 11.26 -9.76 -30.13
N PRO A 423 11.55 -9.58 -31.43
CA PRO A 423 11.24 -10.58 -32.46
C PRO A 423 11.83 -11.97 -32.18
N VAL A 424 12.96 -12.03 -31.47
CA VAL A 424 13.62 -13.29 -31.11
C VAL A 424 12.83 -14.05 -30.05
N LEU A 425 12.33 -13.36 -29.01
CA LEU A 425 11.54 -14.02 -27.97
C LEU A 425 10.12 -14.35 -28.43
N GLU A 426 9.51 -13.54 -29.30
CA GLU A 426 8.22 -13.90 -29.93
C GLU A 426 8.33 -15.18 -30.78
N LEU A 427 9.43 -15.33 -31.53
CA LEU A 427 9.69 -16.55 -32.30
C LEU A 427 9.89 -17.77 -31.40
N LEU A 428 10.58 -17.61 -30.27
CA LEU A 428 10.73 -18.68 -29.28
C LEU A 428 9.38 -19.06 -28.65
N ASP A 429 8.57 -18.09 -28.22
CA ASP A 429 7.21 -18.33 -27.70
C ASP A 429 6.34 -19.09 -28.71
N PHE A 430 6.40 -18.71 -30.00
CA PHE A 430 5.71 -19.42 -31.07
C PHE A 430 6.18 -20.88 -31.22
N LEU A 431 7.50 -21.11 -31.21
CA LEU A 431 8.07 -22.45 -31.32
C LEU A 431 7.68 -23.34 -30.11
N GLU A 432 7.68 -22.78 -28.90
CA GLU A 432 7.26 -23.48 -27.68
C GLU A 432 5.78 -23.86 -27.72
N ARG A 433 4.91 -22.99 -28.25
CA ARG A 433 3.49 -23.32 -28.47
C ARG A 433 3.30 -24.43 -29.50
N LEU A 434 4.13 -24.46 -30.54
CA LEU A 434 4.01 -25.40 -31.66
C LEU A 434 4.61 -26.79 -31.36
N ALA A 435 5.72 -26.84 -30.62
CA ALA A 435 6.41 -28.07 -30.25
C ALA A 435 6.98 -28.00 -28.82
N PRO A 436 6.14 -28.13 -27.78
CA PRO A 436 6.58 -28.07 -26.40
C PRO A 436 7.54 -29.24 -26.09
N ILE A 437 8.72 -28.94 -25.53
CA ILE A 437 9.67 -29.97 -25.07
C ILE A 437 9.15 -30.68 -23.80
N THR A 438 8.31 -29.98 -23.03
CA THR A 438 7.58 -30.50 -21.87
C THR A 438 6.10 -30.14 -21.95
N SER A 439 5.23 -30.91 -21.30
CA SER A 439 3.81 -30.56 -21.22
C SER A 439 3.62 -29.18 -20.57
N PRO A 440 2.88 -28.27 -21.20
CA PRO A 440 2.64 -26.94 -20.64
C PRO A 440 1.78 -27.01 -19.38
N GLU A 441 2.00 -26.07 -18.46
CA GLU A 441 1.29 -26.00 -17.19
C GLU A 441 0.12 -25.03 -17.27
N LEU A 442 -1.09 -25.49 -16.94
CA LEU A 442 -2.28 -24.65 -16.88
C LEU A 442 -2.12 -23.58 -15.79
N GLN A 443 -2.23 -22.31 -16.18
CA GLN A 443 -2.14 -21.15 -15.29
C GLN A 443 -3.52 -20.69 -14.83
N ALA A 444 -4.48 -20.63 -15.76
CA ALA A 444 -5.85 -20.22 -15.50
C ALA A 444 -6.79 -20.87 -16.52
N ARG A 445 -8.04 -21.07 -16.08
CA ARG A 445 -9.11 -21.62 -16.92
C ARG A 445 -10.43 -20.97 -16.59
N ASP A 446 -10.97 -20.20 -17.54
CA ASP A 446 -12.33 -19.68 -17.48
C ASP A 446 -13.24 -20.53 -18.39
N PRO A 447 -14.18 -21.31 -17.85
CA PRO A 447 -15.08 -22.14 -18.65
C PRO A 447 -16.08 -21.35 -19.48
N LYS A 448 -16.33 -20.08 -19.12
CA LYS A 448 -17.36 -19.24 -19.73
C LYS A 448 -16.82 -17.81 -19.91
N PRO A 449 -15.78 -17.60 -20.74
CA PRO A 449 -15.20 -16.28 -20.95
C PRO A 449 -16.18 -15.39 -21.72
N ARG A 450 -16.11 -14.07 -21.52
CA ARG A 450 -16.93 -13.09 -22.25
C ARG A 450 -16.33 -12.77 -23.62
N MET A 451 -17.18 -12.63 -24.63
CA MET A 451 -16.76 -12.19 -25.98
C MET A 451 -16.46 -10.69 -26.06
N HIS A 452 -17.11 -9.91 -25.21
CA HIS A 452 -17.01 -8.45 -25.21
C HIS A 452 -16.76 -7.93 -23.81
N PRO A 453 -15.99 -6.84 -23.66
CA PRO A 453 -15.78 -6.24 -22.36
C PRO A 453 -17.14 -5.75 -21.80
N PRO A 454 -17.47 -6.05 -20.54
CA PRO A 454 -18.71 -5.57 -19.93
C PRO A 454 -18.75 -4.04 -19.90
N THR A 455 -19.91 -3.46 -20.21
CA THR A 455 -20.13 -2.01 -20.11
C THR A 455 -19.92 -1.54 -18.68
N ARG A 456 -18.87 -0.76 -18.44
CA ARG A 456 -18.62 -0.09 -17.17
C ARG A 456 -19.45 1.21 -17.14
N LYS A 457 -20.31 1.37 -16.13
CA LYS A 457 -20.92 2.69 -15.86
C LYS A 457 -19.80 3.58 -15.33
N ALA A 458 -19.51 4.69 -16.02
CA ALA A 458 -18.66 5.73 -15.46
C ALA A 458 -19.32 6.21 -14.15
N GLY A 459 -18.64 5.99 -13.02
CA GLY A 459 -19.08 6.40 -11.69
C GLY A 459 -18.66 7.82 -11.35
#